data_AF-A0AAU8DNJ5-F1
#
_entry.id   AF-A0AAU8DNJ5-F1
#
_cell.length_a   1.000
_cell.length_b   1.000
_cell.length_c   1.000
_cell.angle_alpha   90.00
_cell.angle_beta   90.00
_cell.angle_gamma   90.00
#
_symmetry.space_group_name_H-M   'P 1'
#
loop_
_entity.id
_entity.type
_entity.pdbx_description
1 polymer ?
#
loop_
_entity_poly.entity_id
_entity_poly.type
_entity_poly.pdbx_seq_one_letter_code
_entity_poly.pdbx_strand_id
1 'polypeptide(L)'
;MDLENVKTIAVWATVAFVVIGLLAAIIIKKVIGKIISLVLAAVIVFFLWQQRGKVESFANDVHGDICSSQPSFFGISVDLPTGWCTGA
;
A
#
# COMPACT_ATOMS: atom_id res chain seq x y z
N MET A 1 -23.95 55.23 13.83
CA MET A 1 -23.00 54.11 13.96
C MET A 1 -21.63 54.67 13.65
N ASP A 2 -20.77 54.76 14.65
CA ASP A 2 -19.46 55.40 14.56
C ASP A 2 -18.50 54.63 13.65
N LEU A 3 -17.83 55.38 12.77
CA LEU A 3 -16.81 54.86 11.84
C LEU A 3 -15.66 54.15 12.57
N GLU A 4 -15.33 54.60 13.78
CA GLU A 4 -14.30 53.98 14.63
C GLU A 4 -14.69 52.57 15.11
N ASN A 5 -15.97 52.34 15.43
CA ASN A 5 -16.45 51.02 15.82
C ASN A 5 -16.42 50.05 14.63
N VAL A 6 -16.81 50.51 13.44
CA VAL A 6 -16.75 49.68 12.21
C VAL A 6 -15.32 49.30 11.87
N LYS A 7 -14.38 50.25 11.95
CA LYS A 7 -12.95 50.00 11.68
C LYS A 7 -12.36 48.99 12.67
N THR A 8 -12.72 49.10 13.95
CA THR A 8 -12.23 48.19 15.00
C THR A 8 -12.71 46.76 14.78
N ILE A 9 -14.01 46.59 14.46
CA ILE A 9 -14.59 45.27 14.19
C ILE A 9 -13.98 44.64 12.94
N ALA A 10 -13.75 45.43 11.88
CA ALA A 10 -13.14 44.95 10.63
C ALA A 10 -11.70 44.43 10.84
N VAL A 11 -10.91 45.12 11.66
CA VAL A 11 -9.55 44.68 11.99
C VAL A 11 -9.57 43.37 12.77
N TRP A 12 -10.43 43.25 13.79
CA TRP A 12 -10.56 42.02 14.58
C TRP A 12 -11.09 40.84 13.77
N ALA A 13 -12.04 41.07 12.86
CA ALA A 13 -12.54 40.04 11.96
C ALA A 13 -11.44 39.52 11.04
N THR A 14 -10.58 40.40 10.51
CA THR A 14 -9.46 40.01 9.65
C THR A 14 -8.46 39.14 10.41
N VAL A 15 -8.11 39.53 11.65
CA VAL A 15 -7.22 38.74 12.51
C VAL A 15 -7.82 37.36 12.79
N ALA A 16 -9.12 37.28 13.07
CA ALA A 16 -9.81 36.01 13.29
C ALA A 16 -9.72 35.07 12.07
N PHE A 17 -9.90 35.59 10.85
CA PHE A 17 -9.75 34.80 9.62
C PHE A 17 -8.33 34.25 9.43
N VAL A 18 -7.30 35.04 9.76
CA VAL A 18 -5.90 34.57 9.71
C VAL A 18 -5.68 33.41 10.69
N VAL A 19 -6.19 33.53 11.92
CA VAL A 19 -6.06 32.48 12.94
C VAL A 19 -6.81 31.21 12.53
N ILE A 20 -8.02 31.34 11.99
CA ILE A 20 -8.81 30.20 11.48
C ILE A 20 -8.09 29.53 10.31
N GLY A 21 -7.55 30.30 9.37
CA GLY A 21 -6.78 29.76 8.24
C GLY A 21 -5.55 28.96 8.70
N LEU A 22 -4.86 29.44 9.73
CA LEU A 22 -3.69 28.77 10.29
C LEU A 22 -4.07 27.46 11.01
N LEU A 23 -5.16 27.47 11.78
CA LEU A 23 -5.72 26.27 12.41
C LEU A 23 -6.16 25.23 11.36
N ALA A 24 -6.85 25.67 10.32
CA ALA A 24 -7.29 24.80 9.22
C ALA A 24 -6.10 24.13 8.52
N ALA A 25 -5.01 24.88 8.26
CA ALA A 25 -3.80 24.33 7.65
C ALA A 25 -3.16 23.21 8.49
N ILE A 26 -3.14 23.36 9.82
CA ILE A 26 -2.61 22.33 10.73
C ILE A 26 -3.49 21.07 10.69
N ILE A 27 -4.82 21.24 10.72
CA ILE A 27 -5.77 20.13 10.69
C ILE A 27 -5.67 19.37 9.37
N ILE A 28 -5.64 20.10 8.24
CA ILE A 28 -5.51 19.52 6.90
C ILE A 28 -4.23 18.67 6.81
N LYS A 29 -3.06 19.19 7.22
CA LYS A 29 -1.82 18.40 7.24
C LYS A 29 -1.95 17.09 8.03
N LYS A 30 -2.65 17.11 9.16
CA LYS A 30 -2.85 15.94 10.02
C LYS A 30 -3.77 14.89 9.39
N VAL A 31 -4.76 15.34 8.62
CA VAL A 31 -5.70 14.47 7.89
C VAL A 31 -5.02 13.84 6.68
N ILE A 32 -4.26 14.60 5.88
CA ILE A 32 -3.51 14.06 4.73
C ILE A 32 -2.55 12.94 5.16
N GLY A 33 -1.83 13.10 6.28
CA GLY A 33 -0.92 12.06 6.77
C GLY A 33 -1.61 10.71 7.03
N LYS A 34 -2.82 10.74 7.61
CA LYS A 34 -3.63 9.53 7.84
C LYS A 34 -4.09 8.89 6.53
N ILE A 35 -4.51 9.72 5.57
CA ILE A 35 -4.97 9.25 4.25
C ILE A 35 -3.81 8.59 3.50
N ILE A 36 -2.63 9.20 3.47
CA ILE A 36 -1.44 8.61 2.83
C ILE A 36 -1.11 7.27 3.48
N SER A 37 -1.12 7.18 4.81
CA SER A 37 -0.86 5.92 5.51
C SER A 37 -1.87 4.82 5.16
N LEU A 38 -3.14 5.17 5.02
CA LEU A 38 -4.20 4.21 4.65
C LEU A 38 -4.02 3.74 3.20
N VAL A 39 -3.74 4.67 2.29
CA VAL A 39 -3.47 4.35 0.88
C VAL A 39 -2.22 3.48 0.76
N LEU A 40 -1.16 3.79 1.50
CA LEU A 40 0.09 3.02 1.49
C LEU A 40 -0.15 1.57 1.94
N ALA A 41 -0.93 1.36 3.01
CA ALA A 41 -1.31 0.03 3.46
C ALA A 41 -2.10 -0.74 2.38
N ALA A 42 -3.07 -0.10 1.73
CA ALA A 42 -3.83 -0.71 0.64
C ALA A 42 -2.94 -1.09 -0.55
N VAL A 43 -1.98 -0.23 -0.91
CA VAL A 43 -1.00 -0.51 -1.96
C VAL A 43 -0.11 -1.70 -1.61
N ILE A 44 0.38 -1.79 -0.37
CA ILE A 44 1.20 -2.93 0.08
C ILE A 44 0.43 -4.25 -0.03
N VAL A 45 -0.83 -4.28 0.43
CA VAL A 45 -1.68 -5.49 0.33
C VAL A 45 -1.90 -5.87 -1.13
N PHE A 46 -2.13 -4.89 -2.01
CA PHE A 46 -2.29 -5.12 -3.44
C PHE A 46 -1.03 -5.70 -4.08
N PHE A 47 0.16 -5.16 -3.76
CA PHE A 47 1.42 -5.69 -4.26
C PHE A 47 1.72 -7.10 -3.75
N LEU A 48 1.43 -7.40 -2.48
CA LEU A 48 1.55 -8.75 -1.93
C LEU A 48 0.63 -9.74 -2.66
N TRP A 49 -0.58 -9.32 -3.00
CA TRP A 49 -1.51 -10.13 -3.78
C TRP A 49 -0.98 -10.41 -5.20
N GLN A 50 -0.37 -9.41 -5.85
CA GLN A 50 0.27 -9.62 -7.16
C GLN A 50 1.50 -10.54 -7.07
N GLN A 51 2.29 -10.43 -6.00
CA GLN A 51 3.43 -11.32 -5.80
C GLN A 51 2.98 -12.76 -5.58
N ARG A 52 1.87 -13.00 -4.88
CA ARG A 52 1.31 -14.34 -4.68
C ARG A 52 1.08 -15.07 -6.00
N GLY A 53 0.45 -14.42 -6.98
CA GLY A 53 0.20 -15.04 -8.28
C GLY A 53 1.49 -15.39 -9.04
N LYS A 54 2.55 -14.57 -8.91
CA LYS A 54 3.85 -14.88 -9.51
C LYS A 54 4.55 -16.06 -8.83
N VAL A 55 4.46 -16.14 -7.50
CA VAL A 55 5.02 -17.27 -6.74
C VAL A 55 4.28 -18.56 -7.07
N GLU A 56 2.95 -18.51 -7.21
CA GLU A 56 2.13 -19.65 -7.58
C GLU A 56 2.41 -20.12 -9.02
N SER A 57 2.53 -19.18 -9.97
CA SER A 57 2.95 -19.51 -11.35
C SER A 57 4.34 -20.14 -11.38
N PHE A 58 5.31 -19.56 -10.69
CA PHE A 58 6.67 -20.11 -10.64
C PHE A 58 6.70 -21.50 -9.98
N ALA A 59 5.92 -21.70 -8.91
CA ALA A 59 5.80 -23.01 -8.28
C ALA A 59 5.19 -24.04 -9.22
N ASN A 60 4.21 -23.65 -10.03
CA ASN A 60 3.57 -24.54 -11.00
C ASN A 60 4.48 -24.86 -12.19
N ASP A 61 5.25 -23.88 -12.67
CA ASP A 61 6.24 -24.07 -13.74
C ASP A 61 7.36 -25.02 -13.28
N VAL A 62 7.91 -24.79 -12.07
CA VAL A 62 8.93 -25.67 -11.47
C VAL A 62 8.38 -27.08 -11.24
N HIS A 63 7.11 -27.19 -10.81
CA HIS A 63 6.44 -28.48 -10.67
C HIS A 63 6.33 -29.21 -12.02
N GLY A 64 5.92 -28.51 -13.08
CA GLY A 64 5.83 -29.05 -14.44
C GLY A 64 7.18 -29.50 -15.00
N ASP A 65 8.23 -28.71 -14.83
CA ASP A 65 9.58 -29.03 -15.30
C ASP A 65 10.18 -30.25 -14.58
N ILE A 66 9.98 -30.35 -13.26
CA ILE A 66 10.48 -31.47 -12.45
C ILE A 66 9.67 -32.76 -12.67
N CYS A 67 8.38 -32.66 -12.98
CA CYS A 67 7.56 -33.83 -13.28
C CYS A 67 7.69 -34.31 -14.73
N SER A 68 8.17 -33.46 -15.65
CA SER A 68 8.46 -33.83 -17.05
C SER A 68 9.90 -34.35 -17.25
N SER A 69 10.84 -33.96 -16.38
CA SER A 69 12.25 -34.37 -16.45
C SER A 69 12.66 -35.11 -15.19
N GLN A 70 13.18 -36.34 -15.28
CA GLN A 70 13.75 -37.06 -14.13
C GLN A 70 14.90 -36.23 -13.53
N PRO A 71 14.75 -35.65 -12.32
CA PRO A 71 15.77 -34.78 -11.77
C PRO A 71 17.01 -35.60 -11.43
N SER A 72 18.16 -35.20 -11.97
CA SER A 72 19.45 -35.78 -11.62
C SER A 72 20.23 -34.77 -10.76
N PHE A 73 20.69 -35.20 -9.59
CA PHE A 73 21.54 -34.39 -8.72
C PHE A 73 22.93 -35.03 -8.74
N PHE A 74 23.92 -34.31 -9.30
CA PHE A 74 25.27 -34.83 -9.53
C PHE A 74 25.33 -36.16 -10.32
N GLY A 75 24.49 -36.32 -11.34
CA GLY A 75 24.49 -37.51 -12.20
C GLY A 75 23.83 -38.76 -11.59
N ILE A 76 23.26 -38.64 -10.39
CA ILE A 76 22.42 -39.68 -9.75
C ILE A 76 20.96 -39.28 -9.96
N SER A 77 20.17 -40.16 -10.58
CA SER A 77 18.72 -39.99 -10.69
C SER A 77 18.09 -40.11 -9.31
N VAL A 78 17.37 -39.07 -8.89
CA VAL A 78 16.69 -39.03 -7.59
C VAL A 78 15.20 -39.20 -7.82
N ASP A 79 14.61 -40.20 -7.17
CA ASP A 79 13.16 -40.41 -7.23
C ASP A 79 12.43 -39.40 -6.34
N LEU A 80 11.39 -38.79 -6.91
CA LEU A 80 10.50 -37.88 -6.20
C LEU A 80 9.51 -38.69 -5.34
N PRO A 81 9.09 -38.19 -4.17
CA PRO A 81 8.12 -38.87 -3.33
C PRO A 81 6.80 -39.10 -4.08
N THR A 82 6.21 -40.28 -3.89
CA THR A 82 4.95 -40.70 -4.52
C THR A 82 3.83 -39.75 -4.08
N GLY A 83 3.33 -38.94 -5.02
CA GLY A 83 2.31 -37.92 -4.75
C GLY A 83 2.72 -36.52 -5.17
N TRP A 84 4.01 -36.29 -5.46
CA TRP A 84 4.49 -34.97 -5.90
C TRP A 84 3.84 -34.57 -7.22
N CYS A 85 3.81 -35.45 -8.23
CA CYS A 85 3.29 -35.15 -9.57
C CYS A 85 1.80 -35.48 -9.78
N THR A 86 1.01 -35.75 -8.73
CA THR A 86 -0.39 -36.18 -8.84
C THR A 86 -1.42 -35.06 -8.59
N GLY A 87 -0.98 -33.81 -8.41
CA GLY A 87 -1.86 -32.66 -8.17
C GLY A 87 -1.59 -31.52 -9.15
N ALA A 88 -2.15 -31.64 -10.36
CA ALA A 88 -2.40 -30.54 -11.28
C ALA A 88 -3.90 -30.29 -11.36
#